data_AF-A0A183GDK3-F1
#
_entry.id   AF-A0A183GDK3-F1
#
_cell.length_a   1.000
_cell.length_b   1.000
_cell.length_c   1.000
_cell.angle_alpha   90.00
_cell.angle_beta   90.00
_cell.angle_gamma   90.00
#
_symmetry.space_group_name_H-M   'P 1'
#
loop_
_entity.id
_entity.type
_entity.pdbx_description
1 polymer ?
#
loop_
_entity_poly.entity_id
_entity_poly.type
_entity_poly.pdbx_seq_one_letter_code
_entity_poly.pdbx_strand_id
1 'polypeptide(L)' 'MMGLFGKKKDPKEQVREMQRKMRTEMRSLDRQVYSIQREEQKVTKEIKEAAKKGDRDVCVVLAKSLLQSRK' A
#
# COMPACT_ATOMS: atom_id res chain seq x y z
N MET A 1 -34.09 23.08 24.88
CA MET A 1 -33.83 21.66 24.58
C MET A 1 -33.54 21.53 23.10
N MET A 2 -32.26 21.42 22.72
CA MET A 2 -31.87 21.13 21.34
C MET A 2 -31.94 19.60 21.19
N GLY A 3 -32.86 19.13 20.33
CA GLY A 3 -33.27 17.73 20.23
C GLY A 3 -32.09 16.77 20.09
N LEU A 4 -32.14 15.74 20.93
CA LEU A 4 -31.18 14.64 21.11
C LEU A 4 -31.07 13.68 19.91
N PHE A 5 -31.48 14.11 18.71
CA PHE A 5 -31.36 13.37 17.47
C PHE A 5 -30.78 14.31 16.43
N GLY A 6 -29.47 14.19 16.19
CA GLY A 6 -28.77 14.92 15.16
C GLY A 6 -29.52 14.80 13.82
N LYS A 7 -29.72 15.94 13.14
CA LYS A 7 -30.34 15.99 11.81
C LYS A 7 -29.71 14.89 10.96
N LYS A 8 -30.52 13.99 10.39
CA LYS A 8 -30.05 13.03 9.37
C LYS A 8 -29.29 13.84 8.31
N LYS A 9 -27.99 13.55 8.13
CA LYS A 9 -27.16 14.20 7.11
C LYS A 9 -27.92 14.16 5.79
N ASP A 10 -28.01 15.33 5.14
CA ASP A 10 -28.64 15.43 3.83
C ASP A 10 -27.99 14.40 2.88
N PRO A 11 -28.76 13.69 2.02
CA PRO A 11 -28.18 12.72 1.10
C PRO A 11 -26.99 13.27 0.29
N LYS A 12 -27.01 14.57 -0.06
CA LYS A 12 -25.89 15.25 -0.73
C LYS A 12 -24.64 15.32 0.15
N GLU A 13 -24.79 15.55 1.45
CA GLU A 13 -23.67 15.55 2.39
C GLU A 13 -23.07 14.15 2.56
N GLN A 14 -23.91 13.10 2.59
CA GLN A 14 -23.45 11.72 2.66
C GLN A 14 -22.64 11.33 1.41
N VAL A 15 -23.12 11.69 0.21
CA VAL A 15 -22.38 11.47 -1.04
C VAL A 15 -21.07 12.22 -1.05
N ARG A 16 -21.03 13.48 -0.60
CA ARG A 16 -19.79 14.27 -0.50
C ARG A 16 -18.79 13.63 0.46
N GLU A 17 -19.24 13.13 1.60
CA GLU A 17 -18.39 12.43 2.56
C GLU A 17 -17.84 11.13 1.97
N MET A 18 -18.67 10.33 1.30
CA MET A 18 -18.25 9.10 0.63
C MET A 18 -17.20 9.39 -0.46
N GLN A 19 -17.41 10.43 -1.29
CA GLN A 19 -16.43 10.86 -2.28
C GLN A 19 -15.12 11.31 -1.65
N ARG A 20 -15.15 12.01 -0.51
CA ARG A 20 -13.94 12.40 0.23
C ARG A 20 -13.19 11.18 0.76
N LYS A 21 -13.90 10.22 1.36
CA LYS A 21 -13.32 8.95 1.83
C LYS A 21 -12.66 8.20 0.68
N MET A 22 -13.37 8.01 -0.44
CA MET A 22 -12.83 7.38 -1.64
C MET A 22 -11.53 8.04 -2.12
N ARG A 23 -11.48 9.38 -2.22
CA ARG A 23 -10.25 10.09 -2.61
C ARG A 23 -9.10 9.91 -1.62
N THR A 24 -9.40 9.82 -0.33
CA THR A 24 -8.37 9.57 0.69
C THR A 24 -7.82 8.15 0.58
N GLU A 25 -8.71 7.16 0.41
CA GLU A 25 -8.31 5.76 0.19
C GLU A 25 -7.48 5.59 -1.07
N MET A 26 -7.87 6.22 -2.19
CA MET A 26 -7.07 6.20 -3.43
C MET A 26 -5.64 6.70 -3.18
N ARG A 27 -5.47 7.85 -2.51
CA ARG A 27 -4.13 8.36 -2.17
C ARG A 27 -3.38 7.44 -1.20
N SER A 28 -4.10 6.72 -0.33
CA SER A 28 -3.49 5.74 0.57
C SER A 28 -2.95 4.54 -0.20
N LEU A 29 -3.72 4.05 -1.18
CA LEU A 29 -3.30 2.99 -2.08
C LEU A 29 -2.09 3.44 -2.91
N ASP A 30 -2.10 4.65 -3.47
CA ASP A 30 -0.96 5.18 -4.23
C ASP A 30 0.33 5.23 -3.39
N ARG A 31 0.22 5.62 -2.11
CA ARG A 31 1.35 5.61 -1.17
C ARG A 31 1.85 4.20 -0.87
N GLN A 32 0.93 3.24 -0.69
CA GLN A 32 1.29 1.84 -0.45
C GLN A 32 2.01 1.25 -1.67
N VAL A 33 1.49 1.48 -2.88
CA VAL A 33 2.13 1.08 -4.14
C VAL A 33 3.56 1.62 -4.22
N TYR A 34 3.74 2.92 -3.94
CA TYR A 34 5.07 3.53 -3.99
C TYR A 34 6.03 2.96 -2.92
N SER A 35 5.51 2.67 -1.72
CA SER A 35 6.30 2.01 -0.66
C SER A 35 6.75 0.61 -1.08
N ILE A 36 5.84 -0.18 -1.65
CA ILE A 36 6.12 -1.54 -2.15
C ILE A 36 7.19 -1.48 -3.25
N GLN A 37 7.04 -0.58 -4.22
CA GLN A 37 8.03 -0.40 -5.29
C GLN A 37 9.42 -0.06 -4.76
N ARG A 38 9.52 0.79 -3.73
CA ARG A 38 10.79 1.12 -3.09
C ARG A 38 11.41 -0.10 -2.39
N GLU A 39 10.58 -0.92 -1.74
CA GLU A 39 11.03 -2.14 -1.09
C GLU A 39 11.50 -3.19 -2.10
N GLU A 40 10.79 -3.37 -3.22
CA GLU A 40 11.23 -4.22 -4.33
C GLU A 40 12.61 -3.81 -4.87
N GLN A 41 12.87 -2.50 -4.98
CA GLN A 41 14.17 -1.99 -5.41
C GLN A 41 15.29 -2.33 -4.41
N LYS A 42 15.01 -2.33 -3.11
CA LYS A 42 15.98 -2.74 -2.08
C LYS A 42 16.28 -4.23 -2.18
N VAL A 43 15.24 -5.08 -2.21
CA VAL A 43 15.39 -6.53 -2.36
C VAL A 43 16.17 -6.87 -3.64
N THR A 44 15.93 -6.15 -4.74
CA THR A 44 16.69 -6.33 -5.99
C THR A 44 18.18 -6.03 -5.81
N LYS A 45 18.54 -5.00 -5.02
CA LYS A 45 19.95 -4.70 -4.71
C LYS A 45 20.57 -5.79 -3.83
N GLU A 46 19.85 -6.24 -2.81
CA GLU A 46 20.30 -7.31 -1.91
C GLU A 46 20.54 -8.62 -2.67
N ILE A 47 19.66 -8.99 -3.61
CA ILE A 47 19.87 -10.15 -4.50
C ILE A 47 21.16 -9.99 -5.31
N LYS A 48 21.42 -8.81 -5.88
CA LYS A 48 22.65 -8.55 -6.64
C LYS A 48 23.90 -8.66 -5.77
N GLU A 49 23.84 -8.21 -4.53
CA GLU A 49 24.95 -8.30 -3.58
C GLU A 49 25.18 -9.74 -3.13
N ALA A 50 24.13 -10.49 -2.81
CA ALA A 50 24.22 -11.92 -2.47
C ALA A 50 24.74 -12.74 -3.65
N ALA A 51 24.32 -12.42 -4.88
CA ALA A 51 24.81 -13.08 -6.09
C ALA A 51 26.31 -12.87 -6.29
N LYS A 52 26.84 -11.67 -6.00
CA LYS A 52 28.29 -11.39 -6.06
C LYS A 52 29.08 -12.17 -5.02
N LYS A 53 28.48 -12.48 -3.86
CA LYS A 53 29.09 -13.28 -2.79
C LYS A 53 29.05 -14.80 -3.08
N GLY A 54 28.24 -15.23 -4.04
CA GLY A 54 28.06 -16.65 -4.38
C GLY A 54 26.99 -17.36 -3.53
N ASP A 55 26.24 -16.62 -2.70
CA ASP A 55 25.23 -17.18 -1.80
C ASP A 55 23.93 -17.50 -2.56
N ARG A 56 23.90 -18.68 -3.18
CA ARG A 56 22.77 -19.12 -4.02
C ARG A 56 21.47 -19.29 -3.25
N ASP A 57 21.52 -19.82 -2.03
CA ASP A 57 20.31 -20.07 -1.23
C ASP A 57 19.61 -18.76 -0.83
N VAL A 58 20.41 -17.75 -0.46
CA VAL A 58 19.91 -16.40 -0.13
C VAL A 58 19.24 -15.76 -1.34
N CYS A 59 19.85 -15.88 -2.53
CA CYS A 59 19.25 -15.39 -3.77
C CYS A 59 17.88 -16.02 -4.05
N VAL A 60 17.73 -17.34 -3.81
CA VAL A 60 16.47 -18.06 -4.04
C VAL A 60 15.38 -17.60 -3.07
N VAL A 61 15.71 -17.42 -1.79
CA VAL A 61 14.75 -16.95 -0.78
C VAL A 61 14.28 -15.52 -1.09
N LEU A 62 15.23 -14.61 -1.38
CA LEU A 62 14.91 -13.22 -1.73
C LEU A 62 14.14 -13.10 -3.05
N ALA A 63 14.41 -13.96 -4.04
CA ALA A 63 13.65 -13.99 -5.28
C ALA A 63 12.20 -14.44 -5.04
N LYS A 64 11.96 -15.41 -4.14
CA LYS A 64 10.61 -15.85 -3.76
C LYS A 64 9.84 -14.75 -3.05
N SER A 65 10.46 -14.01 -2.13
CA SER A 65 9.80 -12.88 -1.46
C SER A 65 9.45 -11.76 -2.45
N LEU A 66 10.36 -11.44 -3.39
CA LEU A 66 10.10 -10.46 -4.44
C LEU A 66 8.90 -10.84 -5.33
N LEU A 67 8.78 -12.11 -5.69
CA LEU A 67 7.64 -12.63 -6.47
C LEU A 67 6.32 -12.58 -5.70
N GLN A 68 6.35 -12.72 -4.38
CA GLN A 68 5.17 -12.57 -3.54
C GLN A 68 4.74 -11.12 -3.41
N SER A 69 5.67 -10.17 -3.28
CA SER A 69 5.36 -8.74 -3.18
C SER A 69 4.71 -8.15 -4.45
N ARG A 70 4.87 -8.81 -5.60
CA ARG A 70 4.31 -8.39 -6.90
C ARG A 70 2.87 -8.87 -7.15
N LYS A 71 2.29 -9.67 -6.24
CA LYS A 71 0.90 -10.13 -6.32
C LYS A 71 -0.03 -9.16 -5.62
#